data_AF-A0A7W7N7E2-F1
#
_entry.id   AF-A0A7W7N7E2-F1
#
_cell.length_a   1.000
_cell.length_b   1.000
_cell.length_c   1.000
_cell.angle_alpha   90.00
_cell.angle_beta   90.00
_cell.angle_gamma   90.00
#
_symmetry.space_group_name_H-M   'P 1'
#
loop_
_entity.id
_entity.type
_entity.pdbx_description
1 polymer ?
#
loop_
_entity_poly.entity_id
_entity_poly.type
_entity_poly.pdbx_seq_one_letter_code
_entity_poly.pdbx_strand_id
1 'polypeptide(L)' 'MGRAIKLQVRKELDGKQQFNLIKLKGSLITKGYTEIIHISDKDEEFHINSFETEAKNEVKEFILDFIVKENLSNTISVLV' A
#
# COMPACT_ATOMS: atom_id res chain seq x y z
N MET A 1 5.96 17.84 9.24
CA MET A 1 5.56 17.44 7.87
C MET A 1 6.31 16.14 7.55
N GLY A 2 5.66 14.97 7.55
CA GLY A 2 6.38 13.69 7.41
C GLY A 2 5.60 12.39 7.70
N ARG A 3 4.28 12.49 7.86
CA ARG A 3 3.38 11.39 8.25
C ARG A 3 2.83 10.57 7.07
N ALA A 4 3.15 10.99 5.85
CA ALA A 4 2.71 10.30 4.65
C ALA A 4 3.51 9.00 4.45
N ILE A 5 2.80 7.93 4.13
CA ILE A 5 3.33 6.69 3.56
C ILE A 5 2.93 6.65 2.09
N LYS A 6 3.86 6.26 1.22
CA LYS A 6 3.62 6.08 -0.21
C LYS A 6 3.90 4.63 -0.60
N LEU A 7 2.98 4.06 -1.35
CA LEU A 7 3.10 2.72 -1.91
C LEU A 7 3.08 2.83 -3.43
N GLN A 8 4.17 2.42 -4.06
CA GLN A 8 4.19 2.17 -5.49
C GLN A 8 3.53 0.83 -5.76
N VAL A 9 2.63 0.78 -6.72
CA VAL A 9 1.86 -0.42 -7.05
C VAL A 9 1.81 -0.58 -8.56
N ARG A 10 2.04 -1.80 -9.06
CA ARG A 10 1.89 -2.13 -10.49
C ARG A 10 0.45 -1.94 -10.95
N LYS A 11 0.28 -1.40 -12.16
CA LYS A 11 -1.04 -1.27 -12.81
C LYS A 11 -1.55 -2.61 -13.31
N GLU A 12 -0.67 -3.41 -13.92
CA GLU A 12 -0.99 -4.77 -14.36
C GLU A 12 -0.87 -5.74 -13.19
N LEU A 13 -2.00 -6.35 -12.84
CA LEU A 13 -2.15 -7.23 -11.69
C LEU A 13 -2.96 -8.46 -12.08
N ASP A 14 -2.52 -9.65 -11.69
CA ASP A 14 -3.37 -10.84 -11.79
C ASP A 14 -4.49 -10.83 -10.73
N GLY A 15 -5.51 -11.67 -10.89
CA GLY A 15 -6.68 -11.67 -10.00
C GLY A 15 -6.34 -11.87 -8.51
N LYS A 16 -5.32 -12.68 -8.19
CA LYS A 16 -4.86 -12.88 -6.81
C LYS A 16 -4.15 -11.63 -6.28
N GLN A 17 -3.31 -11.00 -7.10
CA GLN A 17 -2.65 -9.74 -6.74
C GLN A 17 -3.67 -8.61 -6.51
N GLN A 18 -4.68 -8.48 -7.38
CA GLN A 18 -5.76 -7.51 -7.21
C GLN A 18 -6.52 -7.74 -5.90
N PHE A 19 -6.94 -8.98 -5.63
CA PHE A 19 -7.62 -9.34 -4.39
C PHE A 19 -6.78 -9.02 -3.15
N ASN A 20 -5.50 -9.37 -3.16
CA ASN A 20 -4.60 -9.12 -2.04
C ASN A 20 -4.30 -7.62 -1.85
N LEU A 21 -4.23 -6.83 -2.92
CA LEU A 21 -4.15 -5.37 -2.84
C LEU A 21 -5.41 -4.76 -2.20
N ILE A 22 -6.60 -5.23 -2.59
CA ILE A 22 -7.86 -4.79 -1.98
C ILE A 22 -7.87 -5.14 -0.49
N LYS A 23 -7.44 -6.36 -0.13
CA LYS A 23 -7.33 -6.82 1.25
C LYS A 23 -6.35 -5.96 2.07
N LEU A 24 -5.21 -5.57 1.49
CA LEU A 24 -4.27 -4.66 2.14
C LEU A 24 -4.93 -3.31 2.44
N LYS A 25 -5.53 -2.67 1.43
CA LYS A 25 -6.22 -1.38 1.57
C LYS A 25 -7.33 -1.45 2.63
N GLY A 26 -8.15 -2.49 2.57
CA GLY A 26 -9.19 -2.75 3.56
C GLY A 26 -8.64 -2.91 4.97
N SER A 27 -7.52 -3.63 5.13
CA SER A 27 -6.88 -3.83 6.43
C SER A 27 -6.32 -2.54 7.03
N LEU A 28 -5.79 -1.64 6.18
CA LEU A 28 -5.33 -0.32 6.64
C LEU A 28 -6.49 0.51 7.20
N ILE A 29 -7.66 0.44 6.57
CA ILE A 29 -8.86 1.18 6.99
C ILE A 29 -9.45 0.56 8.27
N THR A 30 -9.66 -0.75 8.30
CA THR A 30 -10.28 -1.42 9.47
C THR A 30 -9.43 -1.37 10.73
N LYS A 31 -8.10 -1.25 10.59
CA LYS A 31 -7.18 -1.03 11.72
C LYS A 31 -7.09 0.43 12.15
N GLY A 32 -7.78 1.35 11.47
CA GLY A 32 -7.75 2.79 11.78
C GLY A 32 -6.42 3.47 11.42
N TYR A 33 -5.60 2.86 10.57
CA TYR A 33 -4.32 3.45 10.17
C TYR A 33 -4.47 4.62 9.21
N THR A 34 -5.53 4.61 8.42
CA THR A 34 -5.95 5.71 7.57
C THR A 34 -7.39 5.55 7.13
N GLU A 35 -8.07 6.66 6.83
CA GLU A 35 -9.42 6.65 6.28
C GLU A 35 -9.44 6.93 4.77
N ILE A 36 -8.39 7.58 4.26
CA ILE A 36 -8.33 8.07 2.88
C ILE A 36 -7.02 7.63 2.24
N ILE A 37 -7.12 6.98 1.09
CA ILE A 37 -5.98 6.60 0.26
C ILE A 37 -6.07 7.38 -1.05
N HIS A 38 -5.15 8.32 -1.25
CA HIS A 38 -5.03 9.06 -2.49
C HIS A 38 -4.29 8.23 -3.53
N ILE A 39 -4.84 8.13 -4.76
CA ILE A 39 -4.21 7.41 -5.86
C ILE A 39 -3.80 8.43 -6.92
N SER A 40 -2.53 8.39 -7.30
CA SER A 40 -1.95 9.25 -8.32
C SER A 40 -1.24 8.40 -9.35
N ASP A 41 -1.33 8.78 -10.62
CA ASP A 41 -0.56 8.15 -11.68
C ASP A 41 0.93 8.43 -11.48
N LYS A 42 1.79 7.43 -11.71
CA LYS A 42 3.24 7.61 -11.65
C LYS A 42 3.84 7.59 -13.05
N ASP A 43 3.61 6.49 -13.76
CA ASP A 43 4.15 6.17 -15.07
C ASP A 43 3.33 5.03 -15.70
N GLU A 44 3.71 4.53 -16.89
CA GLU A 44 2.97 3.49 -17.61
C GLU A 44 2.82 2.18 -16.84
N GLU A 45 3.77 1.84 -15.96
CA GLU A 45 3.76 0.58 -15.22
C GLU A 45 3.15 0.71 -13.82
N PHE A 46 3.22 1.89 -13.21
CA PHE A 46 2.91 2.07 -11.79
C PHE A 46 1.97 3.23 -11.49
N HIS A 47 1.22 3.09 -10.39
CA HIS A 47 0.55 4.19 -9.71
C HIS A 47 1.06 4.30 -8.26
N ILE A 48 0.87 5.46 -7.63
CA ILE A 48 1.17 5.67 -6.20
C ILE A 48 -0.11 5.75 -5.39
N ASN A 49 -0.24 4.89 -4.38
CA ASN A 49 -1.17 5.08 -3.27
C ASN A 49 -0.46 5.86 -2.15
N SER A 50 -1.00 6.99 -1.73
CA SER A 50 -0.48 7.79 -0.63
C SER A 50 -1.54 7.97 0.45
N PHE A 51 -1.13 7.90 1.71
CA PHE A 51 -2.02 8.15 2.83
C PHE A 51 -1.24 8.67 4.03
N GLU A 52 -1.93 9.34 4.96
CA GLU A 52 -1.35 9.83 6.20
C GLU A 52 -1.68 8.90 7.36
N THR A 53 -0.74 8.76 8.28
CA THR A 53 -0.92 8.00 9.52
C THR A 53 -0.08 8.59 10.66
N GLU A 54 -0.58 8.48 11.89
CA GLU A 54 0.17 8.89 13.09
C GLU A 54 1.18 7.83 13.53
N ALA A 55 0.96 6.55 13.15
CA ALA A 55 1.77 5.40 13.56
C ALA A 55 2.70 4.91 12.44
N LYS A 56 3.48 5.81 11.82
CA LYS A 56 4.24 5.54 10.58
C LYS A 56 5.08 4.25 10.63
N ASN A 57 5.79 4.00 11.73
CA ASN A 57 6.65 2.81 11.86
C ASN A 57 5.83 1.52 11.93
N GLU A 58 4.83 1.48 12.81
CA GLU A 58 3.94 0.32 12.96
C GLU A 58 3.24 -0.02 11.64
N VAL A 59 2.69 0.99 10.97
CA VAL A 59 2.01 0.80 9.68
C VAL A 59 2.97 0.31 8.61
N LYS A 60 4.21 0.84 8.58
CA LYS A 60 5.24 0.37 7.66
C LYS A 60 5.58 -1.10 7.90
N GLU A 61 5.78 -1.50 9.15
CA GLU A 61 6.07 -2.90 9.51
C GLU A 61 4.91 -3.82 9.12
N PHE A 62 3.66 -3.41 9.43
CA PHE A 62 2.46 -4.13 9.01
C PHE A 62 2.39 -4.33 7.49
N ILE A 63 2.66 -3.28 6.71
CA ILE A 63 2.63 -3.36 5.24
C ILE A 63 3.72 -4.29 4.73
N LEU A 64 4.94 -4.20 5.27
CA LEU A 64 6.05 -5.06 4.86
C LEU A 64 5.76 -6.54 5.16
N ASP A 65 5.25 -6.85 6.36
CA ASP A 65 4.82 -8.21 6.72
C ASP A 65 3.74 -8.73 5.77
N PHE A 66 2.72 -7.90 5.50
CA PHE A 66 1.63 -8.25 4.59
C PHE A 66 2.15 -8.54 3.17
N ILE A 67 3.05 -7.70 2.64
CA ILE A 67 3.63 -7.86 1.30
C ILE A 67 4.36 -9.21 1.20
N VAL A 68 5.18 -9.56 2.19
CA VAL A 68 5.91 -10.83 2.21
C VAL A 68 4.94 -12.00 2.32
N LYS A 69 4.01 -11.95 3.27
CA LYS A 69 3.05 -13.03 3.52
C LYS A 69 2.16 -13.34 2.31
N GLU A 70 1.71 -12.29 1.62
CA GLU A 70 0.78 -12.40 0.49
C GLU A 70 1.48 -12.45 -0.88
N ASN A 71 2.82 -12.57 -0.90
CA ASN A 71 3.67 -12.66 -2.09
C ASN A 71 3.49 -11.47 -3.07
N LEU A 72 3.41 -10.25 -2.53
CA LEU A 72 3.23 -9.00 -3.28
C LEU A 72 4.55 -8.26 -3.54
N SER A 73 5.71 -8.84 -3.25
CA SER A 73 7.00 -8.15 -3.32
C SER A 73 7.35 -7.64 -4.73
N ASN A 74 6.82 -8.28 -5.78
CA ASN A 74 6.98 -7.82 -7.17
C ASN A 74 5.88 -6.84 -7.62
N THR A 75 4.91 -6.58 -6.75
CA THR A 75 3.68 -5.84 -7.04
C THR A 75 3.64 -4.50 -6.32
N ILE A 76 4.06 -4.47 -5.05
CA ILE A 76 3.98 -3.32 -4.16
C ILE A 76 5.37 -3.01 -3.61
N SER A 77 5.75 -1.74 -3.62
CA SER A 77 6.97 -1.27 -2.98
C SER A 77 6.68 -0.06 -2.11
N VAL A 78 7.23 -0.04 -0.89
CA VAL A 78 7.08 1.08 0.04
C VAL A 78 8.12 2.14 -0.30
N LEU A 79 7.65 3.35 -0.66
CA LEU A 79 8.50 4.52 -0.88
C LEU A 79 8.48 5.36 0.41
N VAL A 80 9.62 5.43 1.11
CA VAL A 80 9.78 6.22 2.34
C VAL A 80 10.39 7.58 2.10
#